data_AF-A0A7S3GBS6-F1
#
_entry.id   AF-A0A7S3GBS6-F1
#
_cell.length_a   1.000
_cell.length_b   1.000
_cell.length_c   1.000
_cell.angle_alpha   90.00
_cell.angle_beta   90.00
_cell.angle_gamma   90.00
#
_symmetry.space_group_name_H-M   'P 1'
#
loop_
_entity.id
_entity.type
_entity.pdbx_description
1 polymer ?
#
loop_
_entity_poly.entity_id
_entity_poly.type
_entity_poly.pdbx_seq_one_letter_code
_entity_poly.pdbx_strand_id
1 'polypeptide(L)'
;GDSILKPLPLDLRAAAESGDETTPILFLLSANGGDPVSLVTTFAKRYRQIKKDADALKVVSLGQGQGPIAERTVKDCLMSGSWVLLQNCHLAVSWLPSLARLIEFIRSSERRHPSFRLWLTRLPS
;
A
#
# COMPACT_ATOMS: atom_id res chain seq x y z
N GLY A 1 25.95 -18.92 -12.01
CA GLY A 1 25.89 -19.14 -10.56
C GLY A 1 24.71 -18.35 -10.06
N ASP A 2 23.53 -18.94 -10.17
CA ASP A 2 22.26 -18.27 -9.86
C ASP A 2 22.16 -18.04 -8.36
N SER A 3 22.43 -16.80 -7.94
CA SER A 3 22.06 -16.33 -6.63
C SER A 3 20.53 -16.26 -6.60
N ILE A 4 19.90 -17.38 -6.25
CA ILE A 4 18.51 -17.44 -5.84
C ILE A 4 18.38 -16.47 -4.67
N LEU A 5 17.89 -15.26 -4.96
CA LEU A 5 17.48 -14.30 -3.96
C LEU A 5 16.36 -14.97 -3.16
N LYS A 6 16.71 -15.58 -2.03
CA LYS A 6 15.71 -16.05 -1.08
C LYS A 6 14.81 -14.86 -0.76
N PRO A 7 13.48 -14.99 -0.84
CA PRO A 7 12.59 -13.90 -0.50
C PRO A 7 12.95 -13.44 0.92
N LEU A 8 13.35 -12.18 1.06
CA LEU A 8 13.66 -11.59 2.36
C LEU A 8 12.44 -11.80 3.27
N PRO A 9 12.64 -12.14 4.56
CA PRO A 9 11.56 -12.15 5.52
C PRO A 9 10.80 -10.83 5.43
N LEU A 10 9.47 -10.89 5.40
CA LEU A 10 8.61 -9.73 5.24
C LEU A 10 8.72 -8.81 6.46
N ASP A 11 9.66 -7.88 6.46
CA ASP A 11 9.81 -6.89 7.52
C ASP A 11 8.98 -5.64 7.20
N LEU A 12 7.73 -5.66 7.64
CA LEU A 12 6.79 -4.55 7.50
C LEU A 12 7.29 -3.27 8.17
N ARG A 13 8.05 -3.40 9.25
CA ARG A 13 8.57 -2.25 9.99
C ARG A 13 9.67 -1.59 9.19
N ALA A 14 10.64 -2.35 8.72
CA ALA A 14 11.69 -1.84 7.86
C ALA A 14 11.10 -1.21 6.58
N ALA A 15 10.08 -1.83 5.97
CA ALA A 15 9.39 -1.25 4.81
C ALA A 15 8.69 0.08 5.14
N ALA A 16 7.98 0.18 6.27
CA ALA A 16 7.34 1.41 6.69
C ALA A 16 8.33 2.53 7.05
N GLU A 17 9.47 2.18 7.65
CA GLU A 17 10.51 3.12 8.10
C GLU A 17 11.45 3.56 6.97
N SER A 18 11.70 2.71 5.97
CA SER A 18 12.52 3.05 4.80
C SER A 18 11.73 3.72 3.68
N GLY A 19 10.43 3.48 3.59
CA GLY A 19 9.54 4.14 2.64
C GLY A 19 9.14 5.55 3.09
N ASP A 20 8.81 6.38 2.11
CA ASP A 20 8.28 7.74 2.29
C ASP A 20 6.82 7.86 1.80
N GLU A 21 6.26 9.06 1.85
CA GLU A 21 4.91 9.35 1.37
C GLU A 21 4.74 9.30 -0.15
N THR A 22 5.81 9.07 -0.91
CA THR A 22 5.81 9.03 -2.39
C THR A 22 6.10 7.66 -2.97
N THR A 23 6.58 6.73 -2.15
CA THR A 23 7.04 5.42 -2.57
C THR A 23 6.05 4.36 -2.11
N PRO A 24 5.22 3.82 -3.02
CA PRO A 24 4.30 2.74 -2.67
C PRO A 24 5.06 1.46 -2.32
N ILE A 25 4.57 0.73 -1.32
CA ILE A 25 5.13 -0.55 -0.89
C ILE A 25 4.29 -1.68 -1.50
N LEU A 26 4.90 -2.49 -2.36
CA LEU A 26 4.23 -3.62 -3.04
C LEU A 26 4.48 -4.95 -2.31
N PHE A 27 3.40 -5.60 -1.92
CA PHE A 27 3.37 -6.96 -1.37
C PHE A 27 3.06 -7.97 -2.46
N LEU A 28 4.04 -8.82 -2.76
CA LEU A 28 3.85 -10.01 -3.58
C LEU A 28 3.40 -11.16 -2.69
N LEU A 29 2.17 -11.61 -2.92
CA LEU A 29 1.51 -12.63 -2.12
C LEU A 29 1.83 -14.01 -2.69
N SER A 30 2.08 -15.00 -1.84
CA SER A 30 2.10 -16.38 -2.31
C SER A 30 0.67 -16.93 -2.35
N ALA A 31 0.34 -17.75 -3.37
CA ALA A 31 -0.96 -18.44 -3.45
C ALA A 31 -1.21 -19.38 -2.25
N ASN A 32 -0.14 -19.84 -1.59
CA ASN A 32 -0.19 -20.67 -0.39
C ASN A 32 0.15 -19.88 0.89
N GLY A 33 0.16 -18.54 0.80
CA GLY A 33 0.56 -17.65 1.89
C GLY A 33 -0.58 -17.31 2.86
N GLY A 34 -0.21 -16.75 4.02
CA GLY A 34 -1.17 -16.20 4.97
C GLY A 34 -1.86 -14.93 4.47
N ASP A 35 -2.94 -14.52 5.14
CA ASP A 35 -3.72 -13.34 4.77
C ASP A 35 -2.90 -12.04 4.95
N PRO A 36 -2.43 -11.41 3.86
CA PRO A 36 -1.59 -10.22 3.94
C PRO A 36 -2.36 -9.01 4.45
N VAL A 37 -3.68 -9.02 4.31
CA VAL A 37 -4.55 -7.93 4.71
C VAL A 37 -4.55 -7.84 6.22
N SER A 38 -4.81 -8.96 6.89
CA SER A 38 -4.75 -9.06 8.34
C SER A 38 -3.36 -8.71 8.87
N LEU A 39 -2.30 -9.14 8.17
CA LEU A 39 -0.91 -8.86 8.52
C LEU A 39 -0.59 -7.35 8.45
N VAL A 40 -0.90 -6.67 7.34
CA VAL A 40 -0.67 -5.22 7.19
C VAL A 40 -1.57 -4.43 8.13
N THR A 41 -2.82 -4.85 8.32
CA THR A 41 -3.78 -4.18 9.21
C THR A 41 -3.33 -4.24 10.68
N THR A 42 -2.92 -5.43 11.13
CA THR A 42 -2.42 -5.62 12.49
C THR A 42 -1.13 -4.84 12.71
N PHE A 43 -0.23 -4.84 11.73
CA PHE A 43 1.00 -4.06 11.77
C PHE A 43 0.73 -2.56 11.84
N ALA A 44 -0.08 -2.01 10.93
CA ALA A 44 -0.39 -0.59 10.89
C ALA A 44 -0.99 -0.10 12.21
N LYS A 45 -1.92 -0.87 12.79
CA LYS A 45 -2.52 -0.57 14.10
C LYS A 45 -1.48 -0.51 15.21
N ARG A 46 -0.58 -1.50 15.29
CA ARG A 46 0.49 -1.55 16.31
C ARG A 46 1.52 -0.44 16.11
N TYR A 47 1.97 -0.23 14.87
CA TYR A 47 2.96 0.78 14.52
C TYR A 47 2.47 2.17 14.92
N ARG A 48 1.22 2.51 14.58
CA ARG A 48 0.66 3.83 14.91
C ARG A 48 0.36 4.03 16.40
N GLN A 49 -0.05 2.97 17.11
CA GLN A 49 -0.19 3.03 18.56
C GLN A 49 1.15 3.40 19.24
N ILE A 50 2.27 2.84 18.76
CA ILE A 50 3.61 3.17 19.25
C ILE A 50 3.98 4.63 18.91
N LYS A 51 3.64 5.09 17.71
CA LYS A 51 3.91 6.47 17.25
C LYS A 51 2.97 7.52 17.85
N LYS A 52 1.95 7.12 18.62
CA LYS A 52 0.89 7.99 19.18
C LYS A 52 0.20 8.83 18.10
N ASP A 53 -0.02 8.21 16.95
CA ASP A 53 -0.68 8.81 15.81
C ASP A 53 -2.15 8.33 15.75
N ALA A 54 -3.09 9.24 15.54
CA ALA A 54 -4.53 8.99 15.54
C ALA A 54 -5.06 8.49 14.17
N ASP A 55 -4.22 8.47 13.15
CA ASP A 55 -4.59 8.16 11.78
C ASP A 55 -4.94 6.68 11.53
N ALA A 56 -5.90 6.45 10.64
CA ALA A 56 -6.41 5.12 10.31
C ALA A 56 -5.72 4.47 9.10
N LEU A 57 -5.71 3.14 9.04
CA LEU A 57 -5.50 2.40 7.79
C LEU A 57 -6.86 2.28 7.07
N LYS A 58 -6.90 2.66 5.79
CA LYS A 58 -8.03 2.42 4.88
C LYS A 58 -7.68 1.27 3.94
N VAL A 59 -8.60 0.34 3.77
CA VAL A 59 -8.40 -0.83 2.90
C VAL A 59 -9.40 -0.76 1.75
N VAL A 60 -8.92 -0.88 0.52
CA VAL A 60 -9.75 -0.89 -0.70
C VAL A 60 -9.38 -2.12 -1.52
N SER A 61 -10.35 -3.02 -1.74
CA SER A 61 -10.15 -4.17 -2.64
C SER A 61 -10.43 -3.75 -4.07
N LEU A 62 -9.44 -3.87 -4.96
CA LEU A 62 -9.61 -3.50 -6.35
C LEU A 62 -10.36 -4.62 -7.10
N GLY A 63 -11.54 -4.27 -7.57
CA GLY A 63 -12.38 -5.07 -8.46
C GLY A 63 -13.10 -4.16 -9.46
N GLN A 64 -14.06 -4.71 -10.20
CA GLN A 64 -14.84 -3.93 -11.17
C GLN A 64 -15.50 -2.72 -10.49
N GLY A 65 -15.27 -1.52 -11.03
CA GLY A 65 -15.85 -0.27 -10.54
C GLY A 65 -15.19 0.34 -9.30
N GLN A 66 -14.16 -0.28 -8.70
CA GLN A 66 -13.53 0.24 -7.47
C GLN A 66 -12.45 1.32 -7.71
N GLY A 67 -12.03 1.50 -8.97
CA GLY A 67 -10.99 2.47 -9.33
C GLY A 67 -11.22 3.90 -8.83
N PRO A 68 -12.40 4.51 -9.06
CA PRO A 68 -12.70 5.85 -8.55
C PRO A 68 -12.67 5.96 -7.01
N ILE A 69 -13.11 4.91 -6.31
CA ILE A 69 -13.11 4.86 -4.84
C ILE A 69 -11.67 4.77 -4.34
N ALA A 70 -10.83 3.94 -4.98
CA ALA A 70 -9.41 3.83 -4.65
C ALA A 70 -8.69 5.17 -4.84
N GLU A 71 -8.92 5.85 -5.97
CA GLU A 71 -8.29 7.14 -6.26
C GLU A 71 -8.67 8.21 -5.25
N ARG A 72 -9.96 8.34 -4.93
CA ARG A 72 -10.44 9.28 -3.91
C ARG A 72 -9.85 8.97 -2.53
N THR A 73 -9.88 7.71 -2.13
CA THR A 73 -9.35 7.27 -0.82
C THR A 73 -7.87 7.61 -0.68
N VAL A 74 -7.08 7.40 -1.74
CA VAL A 74 -5.66 7.74 -1.76
C VAL A 74 -5.44 9.24 -1.64
N LYS A 75 -6.18 10.07 -2.40
CA LYS A 75 -6.07 11.53 -2.34
C LYS A 75 -6.45 12.08 -0.95
N ASP A 76 -7.51 11.56 -0.35
CA ASP A 76 -7.94 11.98 0.99
C ASP A 76 -6.88 11.60 2.05
N CYS A 77 -6.35 10.37 1.97
CA CYS A 77 -5.33 9.90 2.91
C CYS A 77 -3.97 10.58 2.72
N LEU A 78 -3.63 10.97 1.50
CA LEU A 78 -2.41 11.74 1.18
C LEU A 78 -2.38 13.06 1.96
N MET A 79 -3.55 13.67 2.16
CA MET A 79 -3.70 14.92 2.91
C MET A 79 -3.79 14.70 4.42
N SER A 80 -4.44 13.63 4.88
CA SER A 80 -4.63 13.38 6.31
C SER A 80 -3.43 12.71 7.00
N GLY A 81 -2.61 11.95 6.26
CA GLY A 81 -1.56 11.11 6.85
C GLY A 81 -1.96 9.66 7.08
N SER A 82 -3.23 9.33 6.86
CA SER A 82 -3.77 7.97 6.92
C SER A 82 -3.07 7.04 5.92
N TRP A 83 -3.04 5.73 6.21
CA TRP A 83 -2.45 4.75 5.27
C TRP A 83 -3.54 4.18 4.38
N VAL A 84 -3.16 3.76 3.18
CA VAL A 84 -4.05 3.06 2.26
C VAL A 84 -3.46 1.72 1.88
N LEU A 85 -4.26 0.66 1.94
CA LEU A 85 -3.97 -0.65 1.39
C LEU A 85 -4.88 -0.91 0.19
N LEU A 86 -4.34 -0.87 -1.02
CA LEU A 86 -5.04 -1.31 -2.23
C LEU A 86 -4.76 -2.79 -2.46
N GLN A 87 -5.80 -3.61 -2.38
CA GLN A 87 -5.67 -5.05 -2.50
C GLN A 87 -5.99 -5.51 -3.92
N ASN A 88 -5.50 -6.70 -4.27
CA ASN A 88 -5.88 -7.40 -5.49
C ASN A 88 -5.63 -6.59 -6.77
N CYS A 89 -4.52 -5.85 -6.83
CA CYS A 89 -4.21 -4.99 -7.98
C CYS A 89 -4.17 -5.77 -9.31
N HIS A 90 -3.88 -7.07 -9.26
CA HIS A 90 -3.89 -7.98 -10.41
C HIS A 90 -5.30 -8.21 -11.01
N LEU A 91 -6.37 -8.05 -10.24
CA LEU A 91 -7.74 -8.19 -10.74
C LEU A 91 -8.22 -6.95 -11.50
N ALA A 92 -7.61 -5.80 -11.25
CA ALA A 92 -7.97 -4.52 -11.87
C ALA A 92 -6.99 -4.11 -12.96
N VAL A 93 -6.67 -5.03 -13.89
CA VAL A 93 -5.69 -4.81 -14.98
C VAL A 93 -5.99 -3.54 -15.77
N SER A 94 -7.26 -3.30 -16.11
CA SER A 94 -7.70 -2.10 -16.84
C SER A 94 -7.49 -0.80 -16.07
N TRP A 95 -7.32 -0.87 -14.74
CA TRP A 95 -7.10 0.29 -13.88
C TRP A 95 -5.61 0.52 -13.54
N LEU A 96 -4.72 -0.43 -13.84
CA LEU A 96 -3.27 -0.26 -13.59
C LEU A 96 -2.67 1.01 -14.24
N PRO A 97 -3.06 1.43 -15.46
CA PRO A 97 -2.59 2.72 -16.00
C PRO A 97 -3.05 3.93 -15.18
N SER A 98 -4.23 3.86 -14.57
CA SER A 98 -4.73 4.89 -13.66
C SER A 98 -4.00 4.87 -12.31
N LEU A 99 -3.67 3.68 -11.79
CA LEU A 99 -2.82 3.55 -10.61
C LEU A 99 -1.43 4.17 -10.84
N ALA A 100 -0.81 3.94 -11.99
CA ALA A 100 0.46 4.56 -12.34
C ALA A 100 0.37 6.09 -12.35
N ARG A 101 -0.67 6.66 -12.98
CA ARG A 101 -0.94 8.12 -12.95
C ARG A 101 -1.17 8.65 -11.55
N LEU A 102 -1.84 7.89 -10.69
CA LEU A 102 -2.05 8.25 -9.29
C LEU A 102 -0.73 8.30 -8.50
N ILE A 103 0.19 7.38 -8.77
CA ILE A 103 1.53 7.38 -8.14
C ILE A 103 2.33 8.61 -8.59
N GLU A 104 2.30 8.95 -9.88
CA GLU A 104 2.94 10.18 -10.39
C GLU A 104 2.31 11.45 -9.80
N PHE A 105 0.99 11.47 -9.63
CA PHE A 105 0.30 12.55 -8.93
C PHE A 105 0.79 12.70 -7.49
N ILE A 106 0.94 11.58 -6.75
CA ILE A 106 1.48 11.62 -5.39
C ILE A 106 2.88 12.26 -5.41
N ARG A 107 3.79 11.78 -6.28
CA ARG A 107 5.16 12.30 -6.35
C ARG A 107 5.23 13.80 -6.63
N SER A 108 4.39 14.27 -7.54
CA SER A 108 4.36 15.68 -7.97
C SER A 108 3.56 16.60 -7.05
N SER A 109 2.72 16.08 -6.16
CA SER A 109 1.94 16.90 -5.22
C SER A 109 2.86 17.64 -4.24
N GLU A 110 2.68 18.96 -4.11
CA GLU A 110 3.38 19.77 -3.11
C GLU A 110 2.80 19.57 -1.69
N ARG A 111 1.52 19.19 -1.61
CA ARG A 111 0.82 18.95 -0.34
C ARG A 111 0.67 17.46 -0.12
N ARG A 112 1.48 16.94 0.80
CA ARG A 112 1.48 15.54 1.22
C ARG A 112 1.79 15.45 2.69
N HIS A 113 1.12 14.55 3.39
CA HIS A 113 1.38 14.31 4.80
C HIS A 113 2.55 13.32 4.96
N PRO A 114 3.60 13.62 5.75
CA PRO A 114 4.78 12.75 5.88
C PRO A 114 4.48 11.35 6.45
N SER A 115 3.40 11.19 7.21
CA SER A 115 2.94 9.88 7.72
C SER A 115 2.22 9.04 6.67
N PHE A 116 1.80 9.60 5.53
CA PHE A 116 1.06 8.85 4.52
C PHE A 116 1.90 7.69 3.98
N ARG A 117 1.28 6.54 3.77
CA ARG A 117 1.90 5.38 3.11
C ARG A 117 0.86 4.70 2.23
N LEU A 118 1.27 4.33 1.02
CA LEU A 118 0.48 3.54 0.09
C LEU A 118 1.02 2.11 0.04
N TRP A 119 0.16 1.15 0.37
CA TRP A 119 0.46 -0.28 0.38
C TRP A 119 -0.34 -0.93 -0.75
N LEU A 120 0.29 -1.79 -1.54
CA LEU A 120 -0.33 -2.49 -2.66
C LEU A 120 -0.18 -3.99 -2.47
N THR A 121 -1.20 -4.78 -2.80
CA THR A 121 -1.06 -6.25 -2.87
C THR A 121 -1.31 -6.81 -4.27
N ARG A 122 -0.53 -7.83 -4.62
CA ARG A 122 -0.67 -8.57 -5.87
C ARG A 122 -0.34 -10.06 -5.66
N LEU A 123 -1.15 -10.94 -6.23
CA LEU A 123 -0.77 -12.34 -6.45
C LEU A 123 0.07 -12.42 -7.75
N PRO A 124 1.20 -13.14 -7.76
CA PRO A 124 1.89 -13.57 -8.96
C PRO A 124 0.89 -14.33 -9.86
N SER A 125 0.91 -14.00 -11.14
CA SER A 125 0.18 -14.72 -12.18
C SER A 125 1.15 -15.63 -12.92
#